data_AF-A0A5E4EZN3-F1
#
_entry.id   AF-A0A5E4EZN3-F1
#
_cell.length_a   1.000
_cell.length_b   1.000
_cell.length_c   1.000
_cell.angle_alpha   90.00
_cell.angle_beta   90.00
_cell.angle_gamma   90.00
#
_symmetry.space_group_name_H-M   'P 1'
#
loop_
_entity.id
_entity.type
_entity.pdbx_description
1 polymer ?
#
loop_
_entity_poly.entity_id
_entity_poly.type
_entity_poly.pdbx_seq_one_letter_code
_entity_poly.pdbx_strand_id
1 'polypeptide(L)'
;MGAFSEELDCFPDFELPSQIQTLAITGWPKLKSLPQQQIQHAACLQDLYIESFNSVEALPERLGNLTSLNTLSISLCKNRVSLPAVEVMQRLTELQELGIDACPRLGGRSALKSGPE
;
A
#
# COMPACT_ATOMS: atom_id res chain seq x y z
N MET A 1 -1.80 -17.93 -14.80
CA MET A 1 -1.17 -17.95 -13.47
C MET A 1 -1.95 -17.00 -12.57
N GLY A 2 -2.61 -17.35 -11.46
CA GLY A 2 -2.91 -18.64 -10.84
C GLY A 2 -4.24 -18.50 -10.09
N ALA A 3 -5.05 -19.56 -10.10
CA ALA A 3 -6.42 -19.61 -9.59
C ALA A 3 -6.52 -19.67 -8.03
N PHE A 4 -5.55 -19.10 -7.33
CA PHE A 4 -5.46 -19.17 -5.86
C PHE A 4 -5.87 -17.87 -5.15
N SER A 5 -6.03 -16.75 -5.86
CA SER A 5 -6.36 -15.45 -5.26
C SER A 5 -7.85 -15.24 -4.98
N GLU A 6 -8.73 -16.12 -5.48
CA GLU A 6 -10.19 -15.95 -5.33
C GLU A 6 -10.74 -16.46 -3.99
N GLU A 7 -9.94 -17.16 -3.18
CA GLU A 7 -10.36 -17.75 -1.89
C GLU A 7 -9.60 -17.24 -0.67
N LEU A 8 -8.44 -16.60 -0.83
CA LEU A 8 -7.65 -16.15 0.31
C LEU A 8 -8.19 -14.83 0.87
N ASP A 9 -8.64 -14.84 2.12
CA ASP A 9 -9.03 -13.62 2.83
C ASP A 9 -7.81 -12.81 3.33
N CYS A 10 -6.62 -13.43 3.36
CA CYS A 10 -5.37 -12.86 3.86
C CYS A 10 -4.22 -13.09 2.88
N PHE A 11 -3.22 -12.21 2.90
CA PHE A 11 -1.96 -12.44 2.18
C PHE A 11 -1.22 -13.63 2.80
N PRO A 12 -0.66 -14.56 2.00
CA PRO A 12 0.21 -15.61 2.52
C PRO A 12 1.43 -14.99 3.21
N ASP A 13 2.06 -15.75 4.10
CA ASP A 13 3.33 -15.31 4.70
C ASP A 13 4.46 -15.49 3.68
N PHE A 14 5.19 -14.42 3.37
CA PHE A 14 6.31 -14.45 2.44
C PHE A 14 7.44 -13.55 2.93
N GLU A 15 8.67 -14.01 2.85
CA GLU A 15 9.81 -13.20 3.28
C GLU A 15 10.19 -12.21 2.18
N LEU A 16 10.08 -10.91 2.48
CA LEU A 16 10.58 -9.86 1.62
C LEU A 16 12.09 -9.69 1.83
N PRO A 17 12.89 -9.61 0.76
CA PRO A 17 14.31 -9.33 0.91
C PRO A 17 14.52 -7.96 1.54
N SER A 18 15.40 -7.87 2.54
CA SER A 18 15.67 -6.65 3.29
C SER A 18 16.28 -5.50 2.47
N GLN A 19 16.72 -5.79 1.24
CA GLN A 19 17.30 -4.83 0.29
C GLN A 19 16.30 -4.38 -0.79
N ILE A 20 15.03 -4.79 -0.69
CA ILE A 20 14.03 -4.40 -1.67
C ILE A 20 13.76 -2.90 -1.57
N GLN A 21 13.83 -2.21 -2.71
CA GLN A 21 13.55 -0.78 -2.82
C GLN A 21 12.16 -0.53 -3.36
N THR A 22 11.67 -1.39 -4.25
CA THR A 22 10.36 -1.23 -4.89
C THR A 22 9.51 -2.46 -4.62
N LEU A 23 8.30 -2.24 -4.09
CA LEU A 23 7.33 -3.29 -3.80
C LEU A 23 6.00 -2.92 -4.44
N ALA A 24 5.50 -3.81 -5.28
CA ALA A 24 4.16 -3.69 -5.85
C ALA A 24 3.28 -4.81 -5.28
N ILE A 25 2.16 -4.42 -4.68
CA ILE A 25 1.19 -5.32 -4.08
C ILE A 25 -0.13 -5.16 -4.84
N THR A 26 -0.52 -6.21 -5.55
CA THR A 26 -1.82 -6.30 -6.21
C THR A 26 -2.78 -7.08 -5.33
N GLY A 27 -3.87 -6.42 -4.94
CA GLY A 27 -4.96 -6.99 -4.18
C GLY A 27 -5.88 -7.84 -5.05
N TRP A 28 -6.72 -8.63 -4.38
CA TRP A 28 -7.72 -9.49 -5.00
C TRP A 28 -9.07 -9.35 -4.29
N PRO A 29 -10.19 -9.84 -4.88
CA PRO A 29 -11.54 -9.50 -4.45
C PRO A 29 -11.84 -9.81 -2.98
N LYS A 30 -11.30 -10.90 -2.44
CA LYS A 30 -11.53 -11.32 -1.04
C LYS A 30 -10.50 -10.80 -0.04
N LEU A 31 -9.49 -10.05 -0.47
CA LEU A 31 -8.41 -9.62 0.43
C LEU A 31 -8.93 -8.60 1.45
N LYS A 32 -8.98 -8.99 2.73
CA LYS A 32 -9.48 -8.15 3.83
C LYS A 32 -8.38 -7.36 4.55
N SER A 33 -7.14 -7.79 4.43
CA SER A 33 -5.99 -7.13 5.09
C SER A 33 -4.71 -7.19 4.26
N LEU A 34 -3.89 -6.15 4.36
CA LEU A 34 -2.53 -6.08 3.80
C LEU A 34 -1.51 -6.92 4.61
N PRO A 35 -0.39 -7.34 3.99
CA PRO A 35 0.67 -8.12 4.64
C PRO A 35 1.50 -7.27 5.61
N GLN A 36 1.01 -7.08 6.84
CA GLN A 36 1.65 -6.19 7.83
C GLN A 36 3.02 -6.71 8.29
N GLN A 37 3.15 -8.03 8.45
CA GLN A 37 4.39 -8.67 8.91
C GLN A 37 5.48 -8.60 7.84
N GLN A 38 5.12 -8.74 6.58
CA GLN A 38 6.11 -8.80 5.50
C GLN A 38 6.67 -7.40 5.23
N ILE A 39 5.77 -6.41 5.18
CA ILE A 39 6.14 -5.01 4.97
C ILE A 39 7.02 -4.48 6.12
N GLN A 40 6.87 -4.99 7.35
CA GLN A 40 7.67 -4.53 8.50
C GLN A 40 9.18 -4.79 8.33
N HIS A 41 9.57 -5.77 7.51
CA HIS A 41 10.98 -6.11 7.28
C HIS A 41 11.61 -5.34 6.12
N ALA A 42 10.80 -4.63 5.33
CA ALA A 42 11.23 -3.89 4.14
C ALA A 42 11.73 -2.47 4.51
N ALA A 43 12.72 -2.37 5.41
CA ALA A 43 13.22 -1.08 5.90
C ALA A 43 13.86 -0.20 4.81
N CYS A 44 14.38 -0.81 3.74
CA CYS A 44 15.00 -0.13 2.60
C CYS A 44 14.01 0.21 1.47
N LEU A 45 12.71 -0.02 1.69
CA LEU A 45 11.69 0.23 0.68
C LEU A 45 11.54 1.73 0.43
N GLN A 46 11.70 2.13 -0.81
CA GLN A 46 11.54 3.49 -1.32
C GLN A 46 10.20 3.66 -2.02
N ASP A 47 9.79 2.69 -2.83
CA ASP A 47 8.54 2.78 -3.60
C ASP A 47 7.58 1.65 -3.24
N LEU A 48 6.37 2.03 -2.83
CA LEU A 48 5.28 1.11 -2.54
C LEU A 48 4.09 1.41 -3.45
N TYR A 49 3.77 0.44 -4.29
CA TYR A 49 2.61 0.48 -5.16
C TYR A 49 1.56 -0.51 -4.63
N ILE A 50 0.35 -0.04 -4.41
CA ILE A 50 -0.78 -0.82 -3.90
C ILE A 50 -1.91 -0.71 -4.93
N GLU A 51 -2.34 -1.81 -5.52
CA GLU A 51 -3.34 -1.80 -6.59
C GLU A 51 -4.47 -2.80 -6.33
N SER A 52 -5.71 -2.49 -6.71
CA SER A 52 -6.84 -3.46 -6.73
C SER A 52 -7.29 -3.98 -5.35
N PHE A 53 -7.17 -3.17 -4.31
CA PHE A 53 -7.63 -3.50 -2.96
C PHE A 53 -9.14 -3.28 -2.80
N ASN A 54 -9.92 -4.36 -2.93
CA ASN A 54 -11.38 -4.30 -3.03
C ASN A 54 -12.15 -4.69 -1.76
N SER A 55 -11.52 -5.32 -0.77
CA SER A 55 -12.17 -5.70 0.50
C SER A 55 -11.45 -5.16 1.74
N VAL A 56 -10.36 -4.41 1.54
CA VAL A 56 -9.62 -3.78 2.63
C VAL A 56 -10.29 -2.47 3.04
N GLU A 57 -10.44 -2.27 4.34
CA GLU A 57 -11.05 -1.06 4.91
C GLU A 57 -10.01 -0.01 5.30
N ALA A 58 -8.80 -0.42 5.67
CA ALA A 58 -7.73 0.49 6.04
C ALA A 58 -6.35 -0.08 5.72
N LEU A 59 -5.39 0.80 5.42
CA LEU A 59 -3.98 0.42 5.40
C LEU A 59 -3.48 0.14 6.82
N PRO A 60 -2.52 -0.78 7.00
CA PRO A 60 -2.03 -1.16 8.32
C PRO A 60 -1.12 -0.08 8.92
N GLU A 61 -1.19 0.09 10.23
CA GLU A 61 -0.36 1.04 10.97
C GLU A 61 1.14 0.70 10.92
N ARG A 62 1.46 -0.58 10.68
CA ARG A 62 2.83 -1.07 10.44
C ARG A 62 3.49 -0.43 9.23
N LEU A 63 2.72 0.20 8.33
CA LEU A 63 3.27 0.95 7.21
C LEU A 63 4.25 2.04 7.68
N GLY A 64 4.01 2.66 8.84
CA GLY A 64 4.88 3.69 9.41
C GLY A 64 6.27 3.18 9.85
N ASN A 65 6.56 1.88 9.75
CA ASN A 65 7.91 1.36 9.92
C ASN A 65 8.77 1.52 8.66
N LEU A 66 8.16 1.83 7.51
CA LEU A 66 8.87 2.08 6.25
C LEU A 66 9.44 3.50 6.23
N THR A 67 10.43 3.75 7.08
CA THR A 67 11.00 5.11 7.22
C THR A 67 11.70 5.60 5.97
N SER A 68 12.17 4.69 5.10
CA SER A 68 12.85 5.01 3.83
C SER A 68 11.88 5.16 2.65
N LEU A 69 10.57 5.13 2.88
CA LEU A 69 9.57 5.16 1.81
C LEU A 69 9.48 6.57 1.22
N ASN A 70 9.84 6.71 -0.04
CA ASN A 70 9.75 7.94 -0.83
C ASN A 70 8.40 8.07 -1.55
N THR A 71 7.90 6.98 -2.11
CA THR A 71 6.70 6.97 -2.96
C THR A 71 5.68 5.98 -2.43
N LEU A 72 4.47 6.44 -2.16
CA LEU A 72 3.31 5.61 -1.85
C LEU A 72 2.22 5.84 -2.90
N SER A 73 1.95 4.83 -3.72
CA SER A 73 0.91 4.90 -4.76
C SER A 73 -0.18 3.88 -4.48
N ILE A 74 -1.43 4.33 -4.45
CA ILE A 74 -2.61 3.52 -4.17
C ILE A 74 -3.60 3.70 -5.33
N SER A 75 -3.89 2.61 -6.04
CA SER A 75 -4.68 2.64 -7.26
C SER A 75 -5.79 1.57 -7.27
N LEU A 76 -6.89 1.86 -7.97
CA LEU A 76 -7.96 0.89 -8.25
C LEU A 76 -8.62 0.26 -7.00
N CYS A 77 -8.75 1.00 -5.89
CA CYS A 77 -9.49 0.50 -4.72
C CYS A 77 -11.01 0.71 -4.89
N LYS A 78 -11.77 -0.37 -5.10
CA LYS A 78 -13.24 -0.27 -5.29
C LYS A 78 -14.02 0.01 -4.01
N ASN A 79 -13.42 -0.22 -2.86
CA ASN A 79 -14.12 -0.24 -1.57
C ASN A 79 -13.50 0.77 -0.59
N ARG A 80 -14.04 0.84 0.63
CA ARG A 80 -13.76 1.85 1.65
C ARG A 80 -12.32 1.86 2.21
N VAL A 81 -11.28 1.61 1.42
CA VAL A 81 -9.89 1.78 1.84
C VAL A 81 -9.73 3.20 2.39
N SER A 82 -9.25 3.28 3.62
CA SER A 82 -8.80 4.49 4.30
C SER A 82 -7.28 4.47 4.47
N LEU A 83 -6.65 5.64 4.39
CA LEU A 83 -5.25 5.82 4.77
C LEU A 83 -5.09 5.47 6.26
N PRO A 84 -3.88 5.04 6.69
CA PRO A 84 -3.64 4.79 8.10
C PRO A 84 -3.71 6.11 8.89
N ALA A 85 -3.72 6.03 10.22
CA ALA A 85 -3.75 7.20 11.08
C ALA A 85 -2.66 8.22 10.70
N VAL A 86 -2.94 9.51 10.89
CA VAL A 86 -1.99 10.58 10.57
C VAL A 86 -0.65 10.39 11.29
N GLU A 87 -0.68 9.82 12.49
CA GLU A 87 0.50 9.48 13.28
C GLU A 87 1.40 8.48 12.55
N VAL A 88 0.81 7.52 11.82
CA VAL A 88 1.55 6.55 11.01
C VAL A 88 2.16 7.22 9.80
N MET A 89 1.39 8.07 9.11
CA MET A 89 1.88 8.84 7.97
C MET A 89 3.02 9.78 8.37
N GLN A 90 2.98 10.36 9.57
CA GLN A 90 4.06 11.21 10.10
C GLN A 90 5.37 10.45 10.36
N ARG A 91 5.32 9.13 10.53
CA ARG A 91 6.53 8.29 10.70
C ARG A 91 7.23 8.01 9.37
N LEU A 92 6.52 8.18 8.25
CA LEU A 92 7.09 8.10 6.90
C LEU A 92 7.81 9.41 6.59
N THR A 93 8.94 9.66 7.27
CA THR A 93 9.65 10.94 7.21
C THR A 93 10.25 11.22 5.84
N GLU A 94 10.56 10.18 5.06
CA GLU A 94 11.12 10.29 3.71
C GLU A 94 10.04 10.34 2.61
N LEU A 95 8.75 10.29 2.96
CA LEU A 95 7.67 10.24 1.97
C LEU A 95 7.56 11.58 1.24
N GLN A 96 7.83 11.55 -0.06
CA GLN A 96 7.78 12.70 -0.95
C GLN A 96 6.53 12.68 -1.83
N GLU A 97 6.10 11.49 -2.25
CA GLU A 97 4.98 11.33 -3.18
C GLU A 97 3.91 10.40 -2.61
N LEU A 98 2.67 10.89 -2.57
CA LEU A 98 1.47 10.12 -2.25
C LEU A 98 0.49 10.18 -3.42
N GLY A 99 0.47 9.11 -4.22
CA GLY A 99 -0.45 8.94 -5.33
C GLY A 99 -1.71 8.18 -4.88
N ILE A 100 -2.88 8.73 -5.16
CA ILE A 100 -4.16 8.03 -4.95
C ILE A 100 -4.98 8.15 -6.23
N ASP A 101 -5.13 7.06 -6.97
CA ASP A 101 -5.85 7.02 -8.24
C ASP A 101 -7.00 6.00 -8.20
N ALA A 102 -8.12 6.32 -8.86
CA ALA A 102 -9.28 5.43 -8.96
C ALA A 102 -9.77 4.85 -7.60
N CYS A 103 -9.64 5.62 -6.52
CA CYS A 103 -10.09 5.29 -5.16
C CYS A 103 -11.21 6.25 -4.73
N PRO A 104 -12.48 6.00 -5.12
CA PRO A 104 -13.58 6.96 -4.98
C PRO A 104 -13.95 7.34 -3.54
N ARG A 105 -13.53 6.55 -2.55
CA ARG A 105 -13.75 6.79 -1.11
C ARG A 105 -12.58 7.50 -0.42
N LEU A 106 -11.38 7.37 -0.99
CA LEU A 106 -10.16 7.99 -0.50
C LEU A 106 -9.95 9.39 -1.12
N GLY A 107 -10.63 9.64 -2.24
CA GLY A 107 -10.66 10.90 -2.98
C GLY A 107 -11.45 12.01 -2.31
N GLY A 108 -10.99 12.46 -1.14
CA GLY A 108 -11.25 13.80 -0.65
C GLY A 108 -10.08 14.72 -0.99
N ARG A 109 -9.78 14.90 -2.30
CA ARG A 109 -8.59 15.58 -2.86
C ARG A 109 -7.35 14.68 -2.72
N SER A 110 -6.72 14.21 -3.79
CA SER A 110 -5.83 15.04 -4.58
C SER A 110 -5.49 14.34 -5.90
N ALA A 111 -5.89 14.94 -7.01
CA ALA A 111 -5.19 14.74 -8.28
C ALA A 111 -3.87 15.53 -8.18
N LEU A 112 -2.84 14.91 -7.61
CA LEU A 112 -1.46 15.35 -7.83
C LEU A 112 -0.90 14.43 -8.93
N LYS A 113 -1.40 14.61 -10.16
CA LYS A 113 -0.52 14.38 -11.31
C LYS A 113 0.38 15.61 -11.38
N SER A 114 1.67 15.41 -11.19
CA SER A 114 2.66 15.56 -12.26
C SER A 114 4.01 15.75 -11.59
N GLY A 115 4.87 14.73 -11.67
CA GLY A 115 6.31 15.00 -11.67
C GLY A 115 6.61 16.00 -12.80
N PRO A 116 7.54 16.95 -12.59
CA PRO A 116 8.10 17.68 -13.71
C PRO A 116 9.02 16.74 -14.50
N GLU A 117 9.07 17.03 -15.80
CA GLU A 117 9.77 16.35 -16.89
C GLU A 117 11.25 16.06 -16.66
#